data_AF-A0A183EMT4-F1
#
_entry.id   AF-A0A183EMT4-F1
#
_cell.length_a   1.000
_cell.length_b   1.000
_cell.length_c   1.000
_cell.angle_alpha   90.00
_cell.angle_beta   90.00
_cell.angle_gamma   90.00
#
_symmetry.space_group_name_H-M   'P 1'
#
loop_
_entity.id
_entity.type
_entity.pdbx_description
1 polymer ?
#
loop_
_entity_poly.entity_id
_entity_poly.type
_entity_poly.pdbx_seq_one_letter_code
_entity_poly.pdbx_strand_id
1 'polypeptide(L)'
;MDLSDYIPSGEWTVRGTSVKREETYYKCCSEPYYSVKFFLNVRRRTFYYGFNVIIPSLLIAMLTTLAFTLPPLDLSEKIGFREFSLHAALQKTNELN
;
A
#
# COMPACT_ATOMS: atom_id res chain seq x y z
N MET A 1 11.45 19.43 23.47
CA MET A 1 10.35 18.45 23.56
C MET A 1 10.92 17.25 24.26
N ASP A 2 10.34 16.88 25.39
CA ASP A 2 10.74 15.68 26.11
C ASP A 2 10.06 14.47 25.44
N LEU A 3 10.83 13.43 25.10
CA LEU A 3 10.32 12.18 24.52
C LEU A 3 10.45 11.01 25.51
N SER A 4 10.62 11.26 26.80
CA SER A 4 10.89 10.21 27.80
C SER A 4 9.71 9.26 27.99
N ASP A 5 8.47 9.73 27.79
CA ASP A 5 7.24 8.93 27.81
C ASP A 5 6.77 8.49 26.41
N TYR A 6 7.63 8.56 25.39
CA TYR A 6 7.24 8.16 24.04
C TYR A 6 7.08 6.63 23.95
N ILE A 7 5.84 6.17 23.78
CA ILE A 7 5.53 4.77 23.51
C ILE A 7 5.78 4.49 22.03
N PRO A 8 6.79 3.66 21.68
CA PRO A 8 7.11 3.38 20.29
C PRO A 8 5.99 2.59 19.62
N SER A 9 5.48 3.11 18.50
CA SER A 9 4.49 2.43 17.67
C SER A 9 5.18 1.48 16.67
N GLY A 10 4.57 0.32 16.39
CA GLY A 10 5.11 -0.66 15.44
C GLY A 10 5.18 -0.18 13.99
N GLU A 11 4.30 0.77 13.61
CA GLU A 11 4.19 1.27 12.23
C GLU A 11 5.02 2.55 11.98
N TRP A 12 5.26 3.36 13.01
CA TRP A 12 5.81 4.71 12.87
C TRP A 12 6.98 4.91 13.83
N THR A 13 8.12 5.36 13.31
CA THR A 13 9.29 5.73 14.12
C THR A 13 9.53 7.22 14.03
N VAL A 14 9.58 7.89 15.18
CA VAL A 14 9.97 9.29 15.27
C VAL A 14 11.48 9.39 15.00
N ARG A 15 11.85 10.07 13.91
CA ARG A 15 13.25 10.30 13.50
C ARG A 15 13.84 11.52 14.20
N GLY A 16 13.00 12.47 14.60
CA GLY A 16 13.41 13.65 15.33
C GLY A 16 12.26 14.64 15.48
N THR A 17 12.40 15.53 16.45
CA THR A 17 11.46 16.62 16.70
C THR A 17 12.20 17.95 16.65
N SER A 18 11.71 18.90 15.85
CA SER A 18 12.28 20.24 15.77
C SER A 18 11.27 21.24 16.30
N VAL A 19 11.73 22.20 17.10
CA VAL A 19 10.89 23.29 17.63
C VAL A 19 11.39 24.60 17.06
N LYS A 20 10.50 25.39 16.45
CA LYS A 20 10.83 26.75 16.01
C LYS A 20 9.90 27.74 16.69
N ARG A 21 10.49 28.74 17.33
CA ARG A 21 9.76 29.92 17.80
C ARG A 21 9.76 30.95 16.67
N GLU A 22 8.60 31.47 16.36
CA GLU A 22 8.39 32.49 15.33
C GLU A 22 7.70 33.69 15.95
N GLU A 23 8.17 34.88 15.58
CA GLU A 23 7.61 36.15 16.01
C GLU A 23 6.86 36.75 14.83
N THR A 24 5.54 36.84 14.95
CA THR A 24 4.67 37.36 13.88
C THR A 24 4.14 38.73 14.29
N TYR A 25 4.29 39.72 13.41
CA TYR A 25 3.66 41.03 13.54
C TYR A 25 2.43 41.09 12.65
N TYR A 26 1.26 41.35 13.23
CA TYR A 26 0.02 41.52 12.46
C TYR A 26 -0.20 42.98 12.10
N LYS A 27 -0.91 43.23 10.99
CA LYS A 27 -1.19 44.60 10.52
C LYS A 27 -2.06 45.44 11.48
N CYS A 28 -2.74 44.81 12.43
CA CYS A 28 -3.62 45.49 13.38
C CYS A 28 -2.87 46.12 14.57
N CYS A 29 -1.72 45.57 14.98
CA CYS A 29 -0.99 46.02 16.17
C CYS A 29 0.54 45.91 15.97
N SER A 30 1.29 46.89 16.45
CA SER A 30 2.78 46.89 16.45
C SER A 30 3.42 45.98 17.52
N GLU A 31 2.64 45.08 18.10
CA GLU A 31 3.04 44.18 19.17
C GLU A 31 3.43 42.80 18.60
N PRO A 32 4.54 42.19 19.06
CA PRO A 32 4.97 40.88 18.57
C PRO A 32 4.11 39.75 19.16
N TYR A 33 3.56 38.90 18.29
CA TYR A 33 2.87 37.68 18.69
C TYR A 33 3.79 36.48 18.56
N TYR A 34 4.02 35.79 19.68
CA TYR A 34 4.86 34.59 19.73
C TYR A 34 4.07 33.36 19.33
N SER A 35 4.54 32.65 18.32
CA SER A 35 4.02 31.34 17.92
C SER A 35 5.12 30.28 18.05
N VAL A 36 4.80 29.14 18.66
CA VAL A 36 5.73 28.00 18.76
C VAL A 36 5.25 26.91 17.82
N LYS A 37 6.04 26.62 16.79
CA LYS A 37 5.77 25.57 15.81
C LYS A 37 6.53 24.31 16.18
N PHE A 38 5.78 23.23 16.38
CA PHE A 38 6.33 21.90 16.64
C PHE A 38 6.35 21.08 15.35
N PHE A 39 7.54 20.62 14.95
CA PHE A 39 7.73 19.77 13.78
C PHE A 39 8.06 18.34 14.25
N LEU A 40 7.15 17.41 13.98
CA LEU A 40 7.32 15.98 14.23
C LEU A 40 7.75 15.29 12.93
N ASN A 41 9.00 14.82 12.87
CA ASN A 41 9.49 14.05 11.74
C ASN A 41 9.27 12.56 12.00
N VAL A 42 8.29 11.97 11.33
CA VAL A 42 7.88 10.57 11.52
C VAL A 42 8.16 9.77 10.25
N ARG A 43 8.81 8.61 10.38
CA ARG A 43 9.08 7.68 9.27
C ARG A 43 8.27 6.41 9.42
N ARG A 44 7.59 5.99 8.34
CA ARG A 44 6.87 4.71 8.27
C ARG A 44 7.84 3.54 8.20
N ARG A 45 7.61 2.49 9.00
CA ARG A 45 8.32 1.20 8.92
C ARG A 45 7.57 0.29 7.95
N THR A 46 7.85 0.40 6.66
CA THR A 46 7.22 -0.41 5.60
C THR A 46 7.73 -1.84 5.51
N PHE A 47 8.73 -2.26 6.29
CA PHE A 47 9.37 -3.57 6.13
C PHE A 47 8.42 -4.76 6.36
N TYR A 48 7.58 -4.71 7.39
CA TYR A 48 6.65 -5.81 7.71
C TYR A 48 5.45 -5.87 6.75
N TYR A 49 4.89 -4.71 6.38
CA TYR A 49 3.82 -4.63 5.38
C TYR A 49 4.33 -4.97 3.98
N GLY A 50 5.56 -4.54 3.67
CA GLY A 50 6.27 -4.86 2.44
C GLY A 50 6.44 -6.36 2.30
N PHE A 51 7.06 -7.05 3.24
CA PHE A 51 7.22 -8.51 3.11
C PHE A 51 5.90 -9.27 3.03
N ASN A 52 4.92 -8.95 3.87
CA ASN A 52 3.65 -9.69 3.88
C ASN A 52 2.74 -9.40 2.67
N VAL A 53 2.95 -8.32 1.92
CA VAL A 53 2.15 -7.98 0.72
C VAL A 53 2.95 -8.18 -0.58
N ILE A 54 4.25 -7.85 -0.57
CA ILE A 54 5.15 -7.99 -1.72
C ILE A 54 5.49 -9.46 -1.97
N ILE A 55 5.76 -10.26 -0.93
CA ILE A 55 6.04 -11.69 -1.13
C ILE A 55 4.86 -12.41 -1.80
N PRO A 56 3.61 -12.36 -1.29
CA PRO A 56 2.51 -13.05 -1.96
C PRO A 56 2.23 -12.51 -3.37
N SER A 57 2.37 -11.20 -3.60
CA SER A 57 2.18 -10.64 -4.94
C SER A 57 3.26 -11.06 -5.93
N LEU A 58 4.53 -11.12 -5.53
CA LEU A 58 5.61 -11.64 -6.36
C LEU A 58 5.46 -13.13 -6.63
N LEU A 59 5.04 -13.92 -5.63
CA LEU A 59 4.76 -15.35 -5.82
C LEU A 59 3.64 -15.57 -6.83
N ILE A 60 2.55 -14.81 -6.75
CA ILE A 60 1.45 -14.90 -7.73
C ILE A 60 1.92 -14.46 -9.13
N ALA A 61 2.71 -13.39 -9.23
CA ALA A 61 3.27 -12.94 -10.51
C ALA A 61 4.21 -13.99 -11.13
N MET A 62 5.03 -14.65 -10.32
CA MET A 62 5.89 -15.75 -10.76
C MET A 62 5.07 -16.96 -11.20
N LEU A 63 4.07 -17.38 -10.41
CA LEU A 63 3.22 -18.52 -10.76
C LEU A 63 2.41 -18.27 -12.03
N THR A 64 1.90 -17.06 -12.23
CA THR A 64 1.16 -16.70 -13.45
C THR A 64 2.08 -16.66 -14.67
N THR A 65 3.25 -16.03 -14.60
CA THR A 65 4.22 -16.03 -15.71
C THR A 65 4.73 -17.43 -16.03
N LEU A 66 4.93 -18.28 -15.00
CA LEU A 66 5.29 -19.68 -15.15
C LEU A 66 4.18 -20.50 -15.81
N ALA A 67 2.91 -20.28 -15.45
CA ALA A 67 1.75 -20.91 -16.08
C ALA A 67 1.61 -20.54 -17.58
N PHE A 68 2.02 -19.33 -17.98
CA PHE A 68 2.03 -18.93 -19.39
C PHE A 68 3.25 -19.43 -20.17
N THR A 69 4.37 -19.73 -19.49
CA THR A 69 5.63 -20.10 -20.15
C THR A 69 5.91 -21.60 -20.18
N LEU A 70 5.37 -22.40 -19.26
CA LEU A 70 5.40 -23.86 -19.40
C LEU A 70 4.33 -24.32 -20.41
N PRO A 71 4.69 -25.12 -21.44
CA PRO A 71 3.70 -25.87 -22.17
C PRO A 71 2.98 -26.81 -21.19
N PRO A 72 1.65 -27.01 -21.33
CA PRO A 72 0.85 -27.70 -20.33
C PRO A 72 1.35 -29.13 -20.14
N LEU A 73 2.06 -29.39 -19.04
CA LEU A 73 2.27 -30.74 -18.54
C LEU A 73 0.92 -31.18 -17.96
N ASP A 74 0.13 -31.78 -18.84
CA ASP A 74 -0.95 -32.71 -18.53
C ASP A 74 -1.99 -32.25 -17.47
N LEU A 75 -3.09 -31.73 -18.02
CA LEU A 75 -4.45 -32.18 -17.69
C LEU A 75 -5.29 -31.53 -16.56
N SER A 76 -4.89 -30.49 -15.83
CA SER A 76 -5.82 -29.84 -14.86
C SER A 76 -6.39 -28.47 -15.27
N GLU A 77 -5.61 -27.58 -15.91
CA GLU A 77 -6.07 -26.22 -16.22
C GLU A 77 -6.88 -26.11 -17.53
N LYS A 78 -6.76 -27.11 -18.41
CA LYS A 78 -7.48 -27.12 -19.70
C LYS A 78 -8.95 -27.51 -19.56
N ILE A 79 -9.33 -28.15 -18.46
CA ILE A 79 -10.71 -28.61 -18.22
C ILE A 79 -11.59 -27.42 -17.83
N GLY A 80 -11.13 -26.58 -16.89
CA GLY A 80 -11.87 -25.40 -16.46
C GLY A 80 -12.08 -24.39 -17.60
N PHE A 81 -11.04 -24.06 -18.35
CA PHE A 81 -11.15 -23.07 -19.42
C PHE A 81 -12.05 -23.54 -20.59
N ARG A 82 -12.00 -24.82 -20.96
CA ARG A 82 -12.88 -25.35 -22.03
C ARG A 82 -14.34 -25.44 -21.59
N GLU A 83 -14.60 -25.85 -20.34
CA GLU A 83 -15.96 -25.89 -19.79
C GLU A 83 -16.59 -24.50 -19.75
N PHE A 84 -15.86 -23.49 -19.26
CA PHE A 84 -16.33 -22.10 -19.26
C PHE A 84 -16.58 -21.56 -20.69
N SER A 85 -15.72 -21.91 -21.64
CA SER A 85 -15.88 -21.51 -23.04
C SER A 85 -17.11 -22.14 -23.70
N LEU A 86 -17.39 -23.41 -23.39
CA LEU A 86 -18.48 -24.18 -23.98
C LEU A 86 -19.84 -23.75 -23.39
N HIS A 87 -19.89 -23.50 -22.07
CA HIS A 87 -21.08 -22.92 -21.43
C HIS A 87 -21.39 -21.51 -21.96
N ALA A 88 -20.38 -20.65 -22.14
CA ALA A 88 -20.55 -19.32 -22.71
C ALA A 88 -21.01 -19.37 -24.18
N ALA A 89 -20.53 -20.33 -24.97
CA ALA A 89 -20.94 -20.52 -26.36
C ALA A 89 -22.39 -21.02 -26.48
N LEU A 90 -22.82 -21.95 -25.62
CA LEU A 90 -24.20 -22.44 -25.55
C LEU A 90 -25.18 -21.34 -25.14
N GLN A 91 -24.81 -20.53 -24.15
CA GLN A 91 -25.62 -19.37 -23.75
C GLN A 91 -25.81 -18.39 -24.92
N LYS A 92 -24.76 -18.18 -25.70
CA LYS A 92 -24.80 -17.31 -26.88
C LYS A 92 -25.62 -17.89 -28.04
N THR A 93 -25.78 -19.22 -28.13
CA THR A 93 -26.62 -19.85 -29.16
C THR A 93 -28.10 -19.85 -28.78
N ASN A 94 -28.43 -19.95 -27.48
CA ASN A 94 -29.81 -19.85 -26.99
C ASN A 94 -30.39 -18.42 -27.03
N GLU A 95 -29.55 -17.38 -27.01
CA GLU A 95 -30.00 -15.98 -27.17
C GLU A 95 -30.24 -15.59 -28.64
N LEU A 96 -29.83 -16.44 -29.59
CA LEU A 96 -29.91 -16.20 -31.04
C LEU A 96 -30.99 -17.04 -31.74
N ASN A 97 -31.84 -17.75 -30.99
CA ASN A 97 -32.94 -18.58 -31.45
C ASN A 97 -34.21 -18.25 -30.64
#